data_AF-A0A0L0FC42-F1
#
_entry.id   AF-A0A0L0FC42-F1
#
_cell.length_a   1.000
_cell.length_b   1.000
_cell.length_c   1.000
_cell.angle_alpha   90.00
_cell.angle_beta   90.00
_cell.angle_gamma   90.00
#
_symmetry.space_group_name_H-M   'P 1'
#
loop_
_entity.id
_entity.type
_entity.pdbx_description
1 polymer ?
#
loop_
_entity_poly.entity_id
_entity_poly.type
_entity_poly.pdbx_seq_one_letter_code
_entity_poly.pdbx_strand_id
1 'polypeptide(L)' 'MNMLSDYWNSIPAPEEHSGADTVAKLCDRVASSTLLEDRRDSVRALKAMAQDYQLEVSL' A
#
# COMPACT_ATOMS: atom_id res chain seq x y z
N MET A 1 27.07 -24.99 12.73
CA MET A 1 26.15 -23.95 13.22
C MET A 1 26.50 -22.64 12.53
N ASN A 2 25.69 -22.19 11.58
CA ASN A 2 25.91 -20.92 10.88
C ASN A 2 24.93 -19.87 11.41
N MET A 3 25.22 -19.35 12.61
CA MET A 3 24.38 -18.37 13.33
C MET A 3 24.04 -17.13 12.48
N LEU A 4 24.94 -16.75 11.55
CA LEU A 4 24.71 -15.63 10.65
C LEU A 4 23.60 -15.91 9.62
N SER A 5 23.50 -17.15 9.14
CA SER A 5 22.49 -17.56 8.15
C SER A 5 21.11 -17.65 8.78
N ASP A 6 21.05 -18.14 10.03
CA ASP A 6 19.81 -18.20 10.81
C ASP A 6 19.30 -16.79 11.14
N TYR A 7 20.21 -15.85 11.42
CA TYR A 7 19.85 -14.45 11.64
C TYR A 7 19.27 -13.80 10.38
N TRP A 8 19.89 -13.98 9.21
CA TRP A 8 19.36 -13.42 7.95
C TRP A 8 17.99 -13.99 7.56
N ASN A 9 17.75 -15.28 7.81
CA ASN A 9 16.45 -15.91 7.57
C ASN A 9 15.39 -15.56 8.63
N SER A 10 15.78 -15.05 9.80
CA SER A 10 14.84 -14.61 10.83
C SER A 10 14.40 -13.15 10.65
N ILE A 11 15.05 -12.39 9.76
CA ILE A 11 14.58 -11.07 9.38
C ILE A 11 13.28 -11.28 8.60
N PRO A 12 12.13 -10.84 9.14
CA PRO A 12 10.89 -10.92 8.39
C PRO A 12 11.10 -10.14 7.10
N ALA A 13 10.83 -10.80 5.96
CA ALA A 13 10.86 -10.13 4.68
C ALA A 13 9.97 -8.88 4.79
N PRO A 14 10.39 -7.72 4.25
CA PRO A 14 9.55 -6.54 4.25
C PRO A 14 8.21 -6.94 3.66
N GLU A 15 7.14 -6.77 4.45
CA GLU A 15 5.78 -7.11 4.02
C GLU A 15 5.57 -6.47 2.64
N GLU A 16 5.40 -7.31 1.62
CA GLU A 16 4.99 -6.88 0.30
C GLU A 16 3.58 -6.34 0.44
N HIS A 17 3.50 -5.07 0.84
CA HIS A 17 2.25 -4.33 0.90
C HIS A 17 1.70 -4.30 -0.52
N SER A 18 0.63 -5.07 -0.73
CA SER A 18 0.02 -5.14 -2.04
C SER A 18 -0.56 -3.77 -2.39
N GLY A 19 -0.72 -3.50 -3.68
CA GLY A 19 -1.51 -2.36 -4.15
C GLY A 19 -2.87 -2.27 -3.47
N ALA A 20 -3.49 -3.43 -3.21
CA ALA A 20 -4.76 -3.55 -2.50
C ALA A 20 -4.72 -2.98 -1.07
N ASP A 21 -3.64 -3.21 -0.31
CA ASP A 21 -3.49 -2.67 1.05
C ASP A 21 -3.36 -1.16 1.04
N THR A 22 -2.68 -0.62 0.03
CA THR A 22 -2.52 0.83 -0.17
C THR A 22 -3.86 1.47 -0.52
N VAL A 23 -4.63 0.86 -1.42
CA VAL A 23 -5.99 1.30 -1.76
C VAL A 23 -6.89 1.30 -0.52
N ALA A 24 -6.88 0.22 0.27
CA ALA A 24 -7.70 0.11 1.46
C ALA A 24 -7.39 1.22 2.49
N LYS A 25 -6.09 1.48 2.75
CA LYS A 25 -5.65 2.55 3.66
C LYS A 25 -6.05 3.93 3.16
N LEU A 26 -5.98 4.19 1.86
CA LEU A 26 -6.41 5.47 1.28
C LEU A 26 -7.94 5.65 1.36
N CYS A 27 -8.71 4.59 1.13
CA CYS A 27 -10.17 4.60 1.32
C CYS A 27 -10.57 4.89 2.76
N ASP A 28 -9.92 4.25 3.74
CA ASP A 28 -10.14 4.55 5.16
C ASP A 28 -9.85 6.02 5.44
N ARG A 29 -8.71 6.54 4.96
CA ARG A 29 -8.31 7.93 5.15
C ARG A 29 -9.30 8.93 4.55
N VAL A 30 -9.84 8.65 3.37
CA VAL A 30 -10.88 9.50 2.76
C VAL A 30 -12.15 9.56 3.62
N ALA A 31 -12.47 8.47 4.32
CA ALA A 31 -13.64 8.36 5.18
C ALA A 31 -13.42 8.91 6.60
N SER A 32 -12.24 8.72 7.18
CA SER A 32 -11.93 9.04 8.58
C SER A 32 -11.32 10.43 8.77
N SER A 33 -10.67 10.99 7.74
CA SER A 33 -9.96 12.26 7.86
C SER A 33 -10.91 13.47 7.96
N THR A 34 -10.64 14.36 8.92
CA THR A 34 -11.36 15.62 9.10
C THR A 34 -10.74 16.77 8.30
N LEU A 35 -9.52 16.59 7.77
CA LEU A 35 -8.82 17.59 6.97
C LEU A 35 -9.19 17.44 5.49
N LEU A 36 -9.71 18.52 4.87
CA LEU A 36 -10.08 18.51 3.45
C LEU A 36 -8.88 18.27 2.52
N GLU A 37 -7.71 18.77 2.89
CA GLU A 37 -6.47 18.59 2.12
C GLU A 37 -6.06 17.11 2.09
N ASP A 38 -6.06 16.46 3.25
CA ASP A 38 -5.72 15.03 3.38
C ASP A 38 -6.71 14.14 2.61
N ARG A 39 -8.02 14.45 2.63
CA ARG A 39 -9.02 13.77 1.80
C ARG A 39 -8.76 13.97 0.30
N ARG A 40 -8.41 15.19 -0.13
CA ARG A 40 -8.11 15.50 -1.55
C ARG A 40 -6.88 14.77 -2.05
N ASP A 41 -5.82 14.75 -1.25
CA ASP A 41 -4.58 14.07 -1.61
C ASP A 41 -4.74 12.56 -1.64
N SER A 42 -5.54 12.00 -0.71
CA SER A 42 -5.91 10.58 -0.74
C SER A 42 -6.70 10.21 -2.01
N VAL A 43 -7.66 11.04 -2.43
CA VAL A 43 -8.40 10.83 -3.68
C VAL A 43 -7.52 10.97 -4.92
N ARG A 44 -6.55 11.90 -4.91
CA ARG A 44 -5.57 12.04 -6.00
C ARG A 44 -4.67 10.80 -6.11
N ALA A 45 -4.21 10.28 -4.98
CA ALA A 45 -3.42 9.05 -4.93
C ALA A 45 -4.23 7.85 -5.46
N LEU A 46 -5.50 7.72 -5.06
CA LEU A 46 -6.41 6.70 -5.60
C LEU A 46 -6.60 6.82 -7.11
N LYS A 47 -6.72 8.04 -7.64
CA LYS A 47 -6.84 8.29 -9.09
C LYS A 47 -5.55 7.91 -9.86
N ALA A 48 -4.38 8.22 -9.31
CA ALA A 48 -3.11 7.85 -9.91
C ALA A 48 -2.95 6.32 -9.96
N MET A 49 -3.24 5.64 -8.85
CA MET A 49 -3.23 4.18 -8.80
C MET A 49 -4.25 3.55 -9.75
N ALA A 50 -5.42 4.15 -9.91
CA ALA A 50 -6.41 3.69 -10.88
C ALA A 50 -5.91 3.79 -12.34
N GLN A 51 -4.85 4.53 -12.65
CA GLN A 51 -4.23 4.51 -13.99
C GLN A 51 -3.21 3.38 -14.12
N ASP A 52 -2.44 3.11 -13.07
CA ASP A 52 -1.42 2.07 -13.06
C ASP A 52 -2.02 0.66 -12.98
N TYR A 53 -3.10 0.46 -12.20
CA TYR A 53 -3.80 -0.82 -12.05
C TYR A 53 -4.83 -1.12 -13.17
N GLN A 54 -5.05 -0.24 -14.16
CA GLN A 54 -5.88 -0.58 -15.33
C GLN A 54 -5.29 -1.74 -16.15
N LEU A 55 -3.99 -1.98 -16.06
CA LEU A 55 -3.33 -3.17 -16.61
C LEU A 55 -3.65 -4.44 -15.80
N GLU A 56 -3.80 -4.35 -14.48
CA GLU A 56 -4.05 -5.51 -13.64
C GLU A 56 -5.52 -5.95 -13.59
N VAL A 57 -6.47 -5.06 -13.93
CA VAL A 57 -7.92 -5.37 -13.87
C VAL A 57 -8.52 -5.69 -15.25
N SER A 58 -7.72 -5.68 -16.32
CA SER A 58 -8.20 -5.97 -17.69
C SER A 58 -7.95 -7.43 -18.17
N LEU A 59 -7.69 -8.38 -17.26
CA LEU A 59 -7.56 -9.82 -17.56
C LEU A 59 -8.49 -10.67 -16.71
#